data_AF-A0A7W3JVC6-F1
#
_entry.id   AF-A0A7W3JVC6-F1
#
_cell.length_a   1.000
_cell.length_b   1.000
_cell.length_c   1.000
_cell.angle_alpha   90.00
_cell.angle_beta   90.00
_cell.angle_gamma   90.00
#
_symmetry.space_group_name_H-M   'P 1'
#
loop_
_entity.id
_entity.type
_entity.pdbx_description
1 polymer ?
#
loop_
_entity_poly.entity_id
_entity_poly.type
_entity_poly.pdbx_seq_one_letter_code
_entity_poly.pdbx_strand_id
1 'polypeptide(L)'
;MTPAYLSRIVTDGTDKGEWMRARARGITATDVAKLTTKASILATATEKLNGSSFGGNAYTDHGKLREPIIASWVLEHYDIQSSQALFHSETEPRHLATPDGIGITDAGGVELCEIKTTGKPWARIPAGYLRQVFWQQYVLGAERTLLVWEEHRNFVPVSSTPRHTWIDRDDREITRLVGLANDLIMELHVRTRR
;
A
#
# COMPACT_ATOMS: atom_id res chain seq x y z
N MET A 1 -0.29 25.95 4.58
CA MET A 1 -0.42 25.46 3.19
C MET A 1 -1.08 24.09 3.25
N THR A 2 -2.08 23.82 2.41
CA THR A 2 -2.71 22.49 2.33
C THR A 2 -1.71 21.50 1.73
N PRO A 3 -1.49 20.31 2.33
CA PRO A 3 -0.57 19.32 1.76
C PRO A 3 -0.93 18.96 0.31
N ALA A 4 0.07 18.95 -0.59
CA ALA A 4 -0.13 18.75 -2.02
C ALA A 4 -0.76 17.40 -2.41
N TYR A 5 -0.68 16.39 -1.53
CA TYR A 5 -1.32 15.09 -1.79
C TYR A 5 -2.85 15.13 -1.65
N LEU A 6 -3.42 16.10 -0.92
CA LEU A 6 -4.88 16.18 -0.71
C LEU A 6 -5.65 16.51 -1.99
N SER A 7 -5.04 17.22 -2.95
CA SER A 7 -5.65 17.46 -4.27
C SER A 7 -5.64 16.23 -5.18
N ARG A 8 -5.05 15.11 -4.72
CA ARG A 8 -4.89 13.86 -5.49
C ARG A 8 -5.68 12.70 -4.89
N ILE A 9 -6.62 12.99 -4.00
CA ILE A 9 -7.59 12.02 -3.50
C ILE A 9 -8.51 11.61 -4.66
N VAL A 10 -8.58 10.31 -4.91
CA VAL A 10 -9.50 9.68 -5.87
C VAL A 10 -10.84 9.36 -5.20
N THR A 11 -10.79 8.87 -3.96
CA THR A 11 -11.94 8.65 -3.07
C THR A 11 -11.43 8.64 -1.63
N ASP A 12 -12.26 9.07 -0.68
CA ASP A 12 -11.93 9.04 0.75
C ASP A 12 -12.00 7.62 1.35
N GLY A 13 -12.49 6.64 0.57
CA GLY A 13 -12.58 5.23 0.93
C GLY A 13 -13.83 4.85 1.74
N THR A 14 -14.77 5.78 1.96
CA THR A 14 -16.02 5.51 2.70
C THR A 14 -17.00 4.65 1.91
N ASP A 15 -17.05 4.78 0.57
CA ASP A 15 -17.79 3.88 -0.33
C ASP A 15 -16.88 2.76 -0.84
N LYS A 16 -17.04 1.57 -0.27
CA LYS A 16 -16.28 0.37 -0.66
C LYS A 16 -16.45 0.03 -2.15
N GLY A 17 -17.63 0.21 -2.72
CA GLY A 17 -17.90 -0.09 -4.12
C GLY A 17 -17.17 0.87 -5.06
N GLU A 18 -17.22 2.17 -4.75
CA GLU A 18 -16.45 3.19 -5.46
C GLU A 18 -14.94 2.92 -5.36
N TRP A 19 -14.46 2.67 -4.14
CA TRP A 19 -13.06 2.37 -3.86
C TRP A 19 -12.56 1.16 -4.66
N MET A 20 -13.32 0.07 -4.70
CA MET A 20 -12.99 -1.12 -5.50
C MET A 20 -12.96 -0.80 -7.00
N ARG A 21 -13.93 -0.04 -7.52
CA ARG A 21 -13.97 0.36 -8.94
C ARG A 21 -12.80 1.27 -9.31
N ALA A 22 -12.44 2.21 -8.45
CA ALA A 22 -11.31 3.12 -8.68
C ALA A 22 -9.98 2.34 -8.73
N ARG A 23 -9.75 1.43 -7.77
CA ARG A 23 -8.55 0.58 -7.72
C ARG A 23 -8.44 -0.37 -8.91
N ALA A 24 -9.56 -0.83 -9.46
CA ALA A 24 -9.56 -1.68 -10.64
C ALA A 24 -9.03 -0.95 -11.89
N ARG A 25 -9.13 0.38 -11.94
CA ARG A 25 -8.74 1.21 -13.10
C ARG A 25 -7.28 1.66 -13.11
N GLY A 26 -6.52 1.39 -12.05
CA GLY A 26 -5.12 1.79 -11.94
C GLY A 26 -4.24 0.71 -11.30
N ILE A 27 -2.94 0.96 -11.23
CA ILE A 27 -1.94 0.08 -10.64
C ILE A 27 -1.78 0.43 -9.16
N THR A 28 -2.00 -0.54 -8.28
CA THR A 28 -1.95 -0.36 -6.82
C THR A 28 -0.66 -0.91 -6.21
N ALA A 29 -0.35 -0.52 -4.97
CA ALA A 29 0.77 -1.11 -4.21
C ALA A 29 0.72 -2.65 -4.19
N THR A 30 -0.47 -3.24 -4.09
CA THR A 30 -0.67 -4.70 -4.09
C THR A 30 -0.32 -5.35 -5.43
N ASP A 31 -0.54 -4.64 -6.55
CA ASP A 31 -0.12 -5.10 -7.87
C ASP A 31 1.41 -5.06 -7.98
N VAL A 32 2.00 -3.93 -7.61
CA VAL A 32 3.46 -3.69 -7.66
C VAL A 32 4.25 -4.63 -6.75
N ALA A 33 3.66 -5.05 -5.63
CA ALA A 33 4.23 -6.06 -4.74
C ALA A 33 4.58 -7.37 -5.45
N LYS A 34 3.88 -7.71 -6.54
CA LYS A 34 4.07 -8.93 -7.32
C LYS A 34 5.09 -8.78 -8.45
N LEU A 35 5.41 -7.55 -8.85
CA LEU A 35 6.20 -7.27 -10.05
C LEU A 35 7.70 -7.46 -9.79
N THR A 36 8.24 -8.54 -10.34
CA THR A 36 9.67 -8.90 -10.25
C THR A 36 10.27 -9.28 -11.59
N THR A 37 9.46 -9.75 -12.53
CA THR A 37 9.86 -10.28 -13.84
C THR A 37 8.79 -10.02 -14.89
N LYS A 38 9.14 -10.17 -16.17
CA LYS A 38 8.16 -10.16 -17.26
C LYS A 38 7.02 -11.14 -17.04
N ALA A 39 7.30 -12.35 -16.55
CA ALA A 39 6.27 -13.34 -16.26
C ALA A 39 5.28 -12.84 -15.19
N SER A 40 5.76 -12.17 -14.14
CA SER A 40 4.89 -11.58 -13.11
C SER A 40 4.02 -10.44 -13.63
N ILE A 41 4.49 -9.67 -14.62
CA ILE A 41 3.69 -8.65 -15.30
C ILE A 41 2.52 -9.29 -16.04
N LEU A 42 2.79 -10.33 -16.84
CA LEU A 42 1.76 -11.02 -17.61
C LEU A 42 0.70 -11.66 -16.70
N ALA A 43 1.14 -12.25 -15.58
CA ALA A 43 0.24 -12.83 -14.58
C ALA A 43 -0.62 -11.76 -13.89
N THR A 44 -0.02 -10.65 -13.45
CA THR A 44 -0.73 -9.53 -12.83
C THR A 44 -1.72 -8.89 -13.79
N ALA A 45 -1.38 -8.77 -15.08
CA ALA A 45 -2.30 -8.29 -16.11
C ALA A 45 -3.52 -9.21 -16.25
N THR A 46 -3.33 -10.53 -16.24
CA THR A 46 -4.43 -11.51 -16.27
C THR A 46 -5.36 -11.36 -15.06
N GLU A 47 -4.79 -11.24 -13.85
CA GLU A 47 -5.59 -11.02 -12.64
C GLU A 47 -6.37 -9.70 -12.69
N LYS A 48 -5.78 -8.64 -13.24
CA LYS A 48 -6.43 -7.33 -13.35
C LYS A 48 -7.62 -7.35 -14.30
N LEU A 49 -7.48 -8.03 -15.45
CA LEU A 49 -8.53 -8.12 -16.48
C LEU A 49 -9.68 -9.03 -16.06
N ASN A 50 -9.38 -10.14 -15.39
CA ASN A 50 -10.40 -11.11 -14.97
C ASN A 50 -11.07 -10.73 -13.64
N GLY A 51 -10.53 -9.72 -12.95
CA GLY A 51 -10.88 -9.41 -11.57
C GLY A 51 -10.22 -10.38 -10.58
N SER A 52 -10.09 -9.93 -9.33
CA SER A 52 -9.60 -10.81 -8.27
C SER A 52 -10.72 -11.75 -7.81
N SER A 53 -10.46 -13.05 -7.83
CA SER A 53 -11.33 -14.06 -7.21
C SER A 53 -11.21 -14.11 -5.68
N PHE A 54 -10.36 -13.27 -5.09
CA PHE A 54 -10.11 -13.26 -3.64
C PHE A 54 -11.26 -12.59 -2.88
N GLY A 55 -12.11 -13.40 -2.23
CA GLY A 55 -13.23 -12.95 -1.41
C GLY A 55 -12.90 -12.62 0.04
N GLY A 56 -11.63 -12.75 0.45
CA GLY A 56 -11.22 -12.70 1.86
C GLY A 56 -11.02 -14.09 2.47
N ASN A 57 -10.33 -14.12 3.60
CA ASN A 57 -10.15 -15.30 4.44
C ASN A 57 -10.00 -14.87 5.92
N ALA A 58 -9.92 -15.86 6.83
CA ALA A 58 -9.77 -15.60 8.26
C ALA A 58 -8.55 -14.71 8.61
N TYR A 59 -7.47 -14.77 7.84
CA TYR A 59 -6.30 -13.91 8.04
C TYR A 59 -6.57 -12.46 7.67
N THR A 60 -7.28 -12.21 6.57
CA THR A 60 -7.66 -10.84 6.20
C THR A 60 -8.73 -10.26 7.12
N ASP A 61 -9.61 -11.09 7.66
CA ASP A 61 -10.61 -10.62 8.62
C ASP A 61 -9.97 -10.32 9.98
N HIS A 62 -9.02 -11.14 10.42
CA HIS A 62 -8.18 -10.80 11.57
C HIS A 62 -7.42 -9.49 11.37
N GLY A 63 -6.81 -9.29 10.19
CA GLY A 63 -6.14 -8.04 9.83
C GLY A 63 -7.06 -6.82 9.97
N LYS A 64 -8.25 -6.85 9.37
CA LYS A 64 -9.25 -5.77 9.47
C LYS A 64 -9.68 -5.48 10.91
N LEU A 65 -9.80 -6.52 11.74
CA LEU A 65 -10.15 -6.36 13.16
C LEU A 65 -9.02 -5.70 13.97
N ARG A 66 -7.76 -5.98 13.63
CA ARG A 66 -6.59 -5.47 14.35
C ARG A 66 -6.13 -4.10 13.85
N GLU A 67 -6.34 -3.78 12.58
CA GLU A 67 -5.85 -2.55 11.94
C GLU A 67 -6.24 -1.27 12.72
N PRO A 68 -7.50 -1.03 13.16
CA PRO A 68 -7.83 0.17 13.93
C PRO A 68 -7.11 0.27 15.28
N ILE A 69 -6.81 -0.88 15.91
CA ILE A 69 -6.14 -0.95 17.21
C ILE A 69 -4.66 -0.59 17.03
N ILE A 70 -4.02 -1.15 16.00
CA ILE A 70 -2.63 -0.83 15.66
C ILE A 70 -2.52 0.63 15.20
N ALA A 71 -3.46 1.11 14.40
CA ALA A 71 -3.51 2.51 13.95
C ALA A 71 -3.65 3.49 15.12
N SER A 72 -4.43 3.13 16.15
CA SER A 72 -4.54 3.95 17.37
C SER A 72 -3.19 4.04 18.11
N TRP A 73 -2.46 2.92 18.20
CA TRP A 73 -1.10 2.91 18.76
C TRP A 73 -0.14 3.78 17.92
N VAL A 74 -0.22 3.68 16.60
CA VAL A 74 0.58 4.50 15.66
C VAL A 74 0.32 5.99 15.86
N LEU A 75 -0.95 6.39 15.95
CA LEU A 75 -1.34 7.77 16.22
C LEU A 75 -0.73 8.27 17.55
N GLU A 76 -0.90 7.51 18.63
CA GLU A 76 -0.39 7.88 19.96
C GLU A 76 1.14 8.07 20.01
N HIS A 77 1.89 7.27 19.24
CA HIS A 77 3.35 7.21 19.34
C HIS A 77 4.09 8.00 18.26
N TYR A 78 3.45 8.28 17.12
CA TYR A 78 4.10 8.88 15.94
C TYR A 78 3.28 10.02 15.30
N ASP A 79 2.10 10.34 15.83
CA ASP A 79 1.20 11.36 15.27
C ASP A 79 0.83 11.12 13.78
N ILE A 80 0.77 9.85 13.39
CA ILE A 80 0.34 9.44 12.05
C ILE A 80 -1.14 9.07 12.12
N GLN A 81 -1.98 9.82 11.39
CA GLN A 81 -3.42 9.61 11.34
C GLN A 81 -3.77 8.42 10.46
N SER A 82 -4.77 7.63 10.84
CA SER A 82 -5.24 6.51 10.01
C SER A 82 -5.85 7.02 8.70
N SER A 83 -5.68 6.23 7.64
CA SER A 83 -6.17 6.56 6.31
C SER A 83 -6.71 5.33 5.59
N GLN A 84 -7.83 5.51 4.91
CA GLN A 84 -8.40 4.53 3.95
C GLN A 84 -8.53 5.14 2.54
N ALA A 85 -8.13 6.40 2.38
CA ALA A 85 -8.27 7.15 1.15
C ALA A 85 -7.37 6.58 0.05
N LEU A 86 -7.88 6.62 -1.18
CA LEU A 86 -7.15 6.24 -2.38
C LEU A 86 -6.57 7.49 -3.03
N PHE A 87 -5.27 7.50 -3.27
CA PHE A 87 -4.56 8.59 -3.91
C PHE A 87 -4.00 8.17 -5.25
N HIS A 88 -3.89 9.11 -6.18
CA HIS A 88 -3.11 8.92 -7.40
C HIS A 88 -1.76 9.65 -7.34
N SER A 89 -0.76 9.16 -8.07
CA SER A 89 0.57 9.81 -8.12
C SER A 89 0.52 11.16 -8.84
N GLU A 90 1.48 12.02 -8.56
CA GLU A 90 1.56 13.35 -9.19
C GLU A 90 1.79 13.25 -10.71
N THR A 91 2.61 12.30 -11.15
CA THR A 91 3.06 12.21 -12.56
C THR A 91 2.23 11.26 -13.42
N GLU A 92 1.53 10.30 -12.83
CA GLU A 92 0.72 9.31 -13.53
C GLU A 92 -0.54 8.99 -12.72
N PRO A 93 -1.73 9.47 -13.14
CA PRO A 93 -2.99 9.28 -12.42
C PRO A 93 -3.43 7.81 -12.27
N ARG A 94 -2.91 6.90 -13.09
CA ARG A 94 -3.18 5.46 -12.96
C ARG A 94 -2.33 4.79 -11.90
N HIS A 95 -1.32 5.45 -11.34
CA HIS A 95 -0.54 4.90 -10.22
C HIS A 95 -1.21 5.27 -8.90
N LEU A 96 -1.68 4.26 -8.18
CA LEU A 96 -2.59 4.41 -7.04
C LEU A 96 -2.00 3.84 -5.75
N ALA A 97 -2.32 4.46 -4.62
CA ALA A 97 -1.94 3.97 -3.30
C ALA A 97 -3.02 4.25 -2.26
N THR A 98 -3.10 3.35 -1.28
CA THR A 98 -3.88 3.52 -0.05
C THR A 98 -2.90 3.23 1.08
N PRO A 99 -2.25 4.25 1.66
CA PRO A 99 -1.47 4.07 2.88
C PRO A 99 -2.41 3.92 4.09
N ASP A 100 -2.05 3.06 5.03
CA ASP A 100 -2.85 2.79 6.23
C ASP A 100 -2.82 3.97 7.22
N GLY A 101 -1.81 4.84 7.10
CA GLY A 101 -1.76 6.12 7.79
C GLY A 101 -0.90 7.17 7.09
N ILE A 102 -1.19 8.44 7.40
CA ILE A 102 -0.51 9.63 6.86
C ILE A 102 -0.24 10.62 8.01
N GLY A 103 1.02 11.02 8.15
CA GLY A 103 1.47 12.06 9.07
C GLY A 103 2.19 13.18 8.31
N ILE A 104 2.28 14.35 8.94
CA ILE A 104 3.00 15.51 8.41
C ILE A 104 4.04 15.95 9.45
N THR A 105 5.30 16.01 9.04
CA THR A 105 6.38 16.44 9.92
C THR A 105 6.33 17.95 10.15
N ASP A 106 7.03 18.44 11.18
CA ASP A 106 7.17 19.89 11.44
C ASP A 106 7.75 20.65 10.24
N ALA A 107 8.56 19.99 9.41
CA ALA A 107 9.13 20.55 8.18
C ALA A 107 8.15 20.54 6.99
N GLY A 108 6.95 19.98 7.16
CA GLY A 108 5.94 19.83 6.11
C GLY A 108 6.13 18.61 5.21
N GLY A 109 7.05 17.70 5.55
CA GLY A 109 7.26 16.45 4.85
C GLY A 109 6.15 15.43 5.14
N VAL A 110 5.87 14.54 4.18
CA VAL A 110 4.87 13.47 4.35
C VAL A 110 5.54 12.21 4.87
N GLU A 111 4.97 11.65 5.93
CA GLU A 111 5.30 10.33 6.47
C GLU A 111 4.10 9.41 6.35
N LEU A 112 4.36 8.12 6.08
CA LEU A 112 3.28 7.13 5.94
C LEU A 112 3.36 6.06 7.02
N CYS A 113 2.26 5.34 7.20
CA CYS A 113 2.25 4.07 7.91
C CYS A 113 1.72 2.95 7.01
N GLU A 114 2.30 1.77 7.17
CA GLU A 114 1.82 0.51 6.61
C GLU A 114 1.69 -0.51 7.75
N ILE A 115 0.50 -1.09 7.92
CA ILE A 115 0.14 -2.01 8.99
C ILE A 115 0.04 -3.43 8.44
N LYS A 116 0.55 -4.39 9.20
CA LYS A 116 0.46 -5.82 8.90
C LYS A 116 0.14 -6.65 10.15
N THR A 117 -0.62 -7.71 9.97
CA THR A 117 -0.71 -8.81 10.94
C THR A 117 -0.02 -10.03 10.36
N THR A 118 0.70 -10.79 11.17
CA THR A 118 1.43 -11.96 10.69
C THR A 118 1.36 -13.14 11.66
N GLY A 119 1.16 -14.34 11.12
CA GLY A 119 1.20 -15.58 11.91
C GLY A 119 2.61 -16.12 12.14
N LYS A 120 3.64 -15.47 11.59
CA LYS A 120 5.04 -15.93 11.69
C LYS A 120 5.97 -14.75 11.95
N PRO A 121 6.97 -14.92 12.83
CA PRO A 121 7.99 -13.89 13.04
C PRO A 121 8.78 -13.64 11.75
N TRP A 122 9.19 -12.40 11.53
CA TRP A 122 10.03 -12.02 10.39
C TRP A 122 11.48 -11.87 10.84
N ALA A 123 12.38 -12.67 10.27
CA ALA A 123 13.81 -12.44 10.40
C ALA A 123 14.28 -11.24 9.56
N ARG A 124 13.57 -10.98 8.44
CA ARG A 124 13.72 -9.83 7.54
C ARG A 124 12.36 -9.45 6.99
N ILE A 125 12.17 -8.18 6.64
CA ILE A 125 10.93 -7.72 6.01
C ILE A 125 10.75 -8.43 4.66
N PRO A 126 9.59 -9.06 4.41
CA PRO A 126 9.28 -9.64 3.11
C PRO A 126 9.41 -8.61 1.98
N ALA A 127 10.11 -8.98 0.91
CA ALA A 127 10.39 -8.07 -0.21
C ALA A 127 9.13 -7.51 -0.88
N GLY A 128 8.01 -8.24 -0.84
CA GLY A 128 6.72 -7.75 -1.33
C GLY A 128 6.21 -6.53 -0.54
N TYR A 129 6.39 -6.52 0.78
CA TYR A 129 6.00 -5.38 1.62
C TYR A 129 6.93 -4.18 1.43
N LEU A 130 8.23 -4.41 1.24
CA LEU A 130 9.15 -3.32 0.85
C LEU A 130 8.70 -2.65 -0.46
N ARG A 131 8.30 -3.44 -1.46
CA ARG A 131 7.76 -2.88 -2.72
C ARG A 131 6.46 -2.10 -2.52
N GLN A 132 5.57 -2.53 -1.63
CA GLN A 132 4.35 -1.78 -1.29
C GLN A 132 4.71 -0.42 -0.68
N VAL A 133 5.61 -0.44 0.30
CA VAL A 133 6.09 0.76 0.99
C VAL A 133 6.72 1.75 0.02
N PHE A 134 7.71 1.32 -0.78
CA PHE A 134 8.36 2.20 -1.76
C PHE A 134 7.36 2.75 -2.79
N TRP A 135 6.39 1.92 -3.22
CA TRP A 135 5.33 2.39 -4.10
C TRP A 135 4.45 3.47 -3.47
N GLN A 136 4.01 3.29 -2.22
CA GLN A 136 3.21 4.29 -1.52
C GLN A 136 3.99 5.60 -1.31
N GLN A 137 5.28 5.52 -0.96
CA GLN A 137 6.17 6.67 -0.86
C GLN A 137 6.29 7.43 -2.18
N TYR A 138 6.42 6.71 -3.29
CA TYR A 138 6.39 7.30 -4.62
C TYR A 138 5.05 8.00 -4.88
N VAL A 139 3.92 7.32 -4.66
CA VAL A 139 2.60 7.88 -4.97
C VAL A 139 2.33 9.13 -4.15
N LEU A 140 2.61 9.16 -2.85
CA LEU A 140 2.32 10.33 -2.01
C LEU A 140 3.45 11.35 -1.94
N GLY A 141 4.65 11.04 -2.44
CA GLY A 141 5.83 11.90 -2.27
C GLY A 141 6.36 11.89 -0.84
N ALA A 142 6.23 10.75 -0.14
CA ALA A 142 6.66 10.62 1.24
C ALA A 142 8.16 10.34 1.38
N GLU A 143 8.73 10.81 2.50
CA GLU A 143 10.16 10.70 2.83
C GLU A 143 10.51 9.34 3.45
N ARG A 144 9.56 8.76 4.19
CA ARG A 144 9.69 7.45 4.82
C ARG A 144 8.33 6.88 5.21
N THR A 145 8.31 5.59 5.53
CA THR A 145 7.11 4.87 6.00
C THR A 145 7.43 4.10 7.27
N LEU A 146 6.58 4.23 8.28
CA LEU A 146 6.59 3.39 9.47
C LEU A 146 5.88 2.07 9.14
N LEU A 147 6.65 1.00 8.94
CA LEU A 147 6.09 -0.35 8.83
C LEU A 147 5.84 -0.88 10.23
N VAL A 148 4.59 -1.16 10.55
CA VAL A 148 4.16 -1.70 11.85
C VAL A 148 3.56 -3.08 11.62
N TRP A 149 3.96 -4.05 12.42
CA TRP A 149 3.37 -5.37 12.36
C TRP A 149 3.12 -6.01 13.71
N GLU A 150 2.00 -6.72 13.78
CA GLU A 150 1.60 -7.50 14.93
C GLU A 150 1.73 -8.99 14.62
N GLU A 151 2.51 -9.70 15.42
CA GLU A 151 2.56 -11.16 15.35
C GLU A 151 1.40 -11.76 16.15
N HIS A 152 0.76 -12.79 15.61
CA HIS A 152 -0.34 -13.50 16.26
C HIS A 152 -0.14 -15.02 16.22
N ARG A 153 -0.65 -15.72 17.23
CA ARG A 153 -0.80 -17.18 17.26
C ARG A 153 -2.27 -17.52 17.35
N ASN A 154 -2.79 -18.29 16.41
CA ASN A 154 -4.23 -18.63 16.32
C ASN A 154 -5.13 -17.38 16.41
N PHE A 155 -4.77 -16.31 15.68
CA PHE A 155 -5.47 -15.02 15.66
C PHE A 155 -5.53 -14.28 17.00
N VAL A 156 -4.62 -14.61 17.93
CA VAL A 156 -4.40 -13.87 19.19
C VAL A 156 -3.03 -13.20 19.14
N PRO A 157 -2.92 -11.88 19.36
CA PRO A 157 -1.63 -11.19 19.41
C PRO A 157 -0.67 -11.82 20.42
N VAL A 158 0.60 -12.00 20.05
CA VAL A 158 1.62 -12.59 20.94
C VAL A 158 2.25 -11.57 21.88
N SER A 159 2.05 -10.28 21.61
CA SER A 159 2.57 -9.14 22.36
C SER A 159 1.51 -8.05 22.44
N SER A 160 1.51 -7.28 23.52
CA SER A 160 0.65 -6.09 23.66
C SER A 160 1.12 -4.90 22.82
N THR A 161 2.40 -4.88 22.44
CA THR A 161 3.01 -3.84 21.61
C THR A 161 3.38 -4.42 20.25
N PRO A 162 2.99 -3.77 19.13
CA PRO A 162 3.40 -4.20 17.81
C PRO A 162 4.90 -3.92 17.59
N ARG A 163 5.50 -4.69 16.69
CA ARG A 163 6.85 -4.40 16.20
C ARG A 163 6.77 -3.33 15.12
N HIS A 164 7.80 -2.53 14.97
CA HIS A 164 7.83 -1.48 13.96
C HIS A 164 9.25 -1.16 13.51
N THR A 165 9.38 -0.58 12.33
CA THR A 165 10.62 0.04 11.85
C THR A 165 10.31 1.11 10.81
N TRP A 166 11.14 2.14 10.77
CA TRP A 166 11.14 3.09 9.67
C TRP A 166 11.80 2.47 8.44
N ILE A 167 11.23 2.78 7.28
CA ILE A 167 11.80 2.46 5.97
C ILE A 167 11.94 3.77 5.23
N ASP A 168 13.19 4.20 5.06
CA ASP A 168 13.50 5.42 4.32
C ASP A 168 13.29 5.22 2.81
N ARG A 169 13.00 6.33 2.14
CA ARG A 169 12.82 6.36 0.69
C ARG A 169 14.06 5.88 -0.06
N ASP A 170 13.84 4.98 -1.01
CA ASP A 170 14.85 4.53 -1.96
C ASP A 170 14.41 4.84 -3.40
N ASP A 171 14.92 5.95 -3.95
CA ASP A 171 14.56 6.39 -5.30
C ASP A 171 15.02 5.43 -6.41
N ARG A 172 16.03 4.58 -6.15
CA ARG A 172 16.47 3.58 -7.13
C ARG A 172 15.46 2.45 -7.23
N GLU A 173 15.01 1.92 -6.09
CA GLU A 173 13.94 0.92 -6.06
C GLU A 173 12.62 1.49 -6.59
N ILE A 174 12.26 2.72 -6.22
CA ILE A 174 11.09 3.41 -6.74
C ILE A 174 11.14 3.50 -8.26
N THR A 175 12.25 3.97 -8.83
CA THR A 175 12.42 4.08 -10.29
C THR A 175 12.22 2.74 -10.98
N ARG A 176 12.78 1.67 -10.40
CA ARG A 176 12.60 0.30 -10.92
C ARG A 176 11.14 -0.15 -10.88
N LEU A 177 10.42 0.12 -9.79
CA LEU A 177 9.01 -0.24 -9.63
C LEU A 177 8.09 0.54 -10.57
N VAL A 178 8.34 1.84 -10.75
CA VAL A 178 7.62 2.68 -11.73
C VAL A 178 7.79 2.14 -13.14
N GLY A 179 9.00 1.74 -13.53
CA GLY A 179 9.24 1.07 -14.82
C GLY A 179 8.39 -0.20 -15.00
N LEU A 180 8.37 -1.08 -14.00
CA LEU A 180 7.55 -2.30 -14.05
C LEU A 180 6.04 -2.03 -14.08
N ALA A 181 5.59 -1.00 -13.37
CA ALA A 181 4.18 -0.58 -13.38
C ALA A 181 3.78 -0.02 -14.75
N ASN A 182 4.66 0.74 -15.41
CA ASN A 182 4.44 1.24 -16.77
C ASN A 182 4.38 0.08 -17.78
N ASP A 183 5.26 -0.92 -17.65
CA ASP A 183 5.21 -2.13 -18.49
C ASP A 183 3.88 -2.88 -18.31
N LEU A 184 3.36 -2.94 -17.08
CA LEU A 184 2.04 -3.53 -16.80
C LEU A 184 0.91 -2.71 -17.45
N ILE A 185 0.95 -1.38 -17.40
CA ILE A 185 -0.02 -0.52 -18.09
C ILE A 185 0.00 -0.78 -19.60
N MET A 186 1.20 -0.88 -20.20
CA MET A 186 1.35 -1.16 -21.63
C MET A 186 0.78 -2.53 -21.99
N GLU A 187 1.04 -3.55 -21.19
CA GLU A 187 0.49 -4.89 -21.39
C GLU A 187 -1.04 -4.90 -21.32
N LEU A 188 -1.63 -4.23 -20.32
CA LEU A 188 -3.08 -4.11 -20.19
C LEU A 188 -3.69 -3.43 -21.42
N HIS A 189 -3.09 -2.34 -21.88
CA HIS A 189 -3.51 -1.60 -23.07
C HIS A 189 -3.48 -2.46 -24.34
N VAL A 190 -2.44 -3.27 -24.52
CA VAL A 190 -2.33 -4.20 -25.67
C VAL A 190 -3.45 -5.24 -25.64
N ARG A 191 -3.83 -5.74 -24.47
CA ARG A 191 -4.87 -6.77 -24.32
C ARG A 191 -6.30 -6.24 -24.47
N THR A 192 -6.56 -4.99 -24.09
CA THR A 192 -7.92 -4.40 -24.15
C THR A 192 -8.24 -3.69 -25.46
N ARG A 193 -7.27 -3.52 -26.35
CA ARG A 193 -7.45 -2.93 -27.69
C ARG A 193 -7.68 -3.97 -28.80
N ARG A 194 -7.57 -5.25 -28.49
CA ARG A 194 -7.96 -6.35 -29.38
C ARG A 194 -9.44 -6.64 -29.21
#